data_AF-A0A954VZ79-F1
#
_entry.id   AF-A0A954VZ79-F1
#
_cell.length_a   1.000
_cell.length_b   1.000
_cell.length_c   1.000
_cell.angle_alpha   90.00
_cell.angle_beta   90.00
_cell.angle_gamma   90.00
#
_symmetry.space_group_name_H-M   'P 1'
#
loop_
_entity.id
_entity.type
_entity.pdbx_description
1 polymer ?
#
loop_
_entity_poly.entity_id
_entity_poly.type
_entity_poly.pdbx_seq_one_letter_code
_entity_poly.pdbx_strand_id
1 'polypeptide(L)'
;YNFDDGTVLDAGDSLVVTSFNPDSPANTRRLNGFLAHYQLDANNIRIVGGYGGQLSNSDDVVRLEAPSDAGDRVVDETLYDDLAPWSTTADGSGNSLQRLAGTANGLAASSWFASNPTPGASAGGNRPGDFNADSLVDAADIQLLCQQIMLGGNDSQYDVNGDGQVDLADHSYLIESILGTTFGDSNLDGVFNSSDLVLVFQGGQYEDNVVGNSNWSTGDWNCDGEFSRADLVAAFQAGAYAASATAGNVADPLASTMDLQAIAAADVNQPMLIQQYRKKLDRGSADQVVDELEHSVEMKQHEVVDSVFGNWY
;
A
#
# COMPACT_ATOMS: atom_id res chain seq x y z
N TYR A 1 25.89 13.43 15.96
CA TYR A 1 26.08 12.88 17.32
C TYR A 1 27.04 11.72 17.17
N ASN A 2 28.00 11.57 18.08
CA ASN A 2 28.95 10.47 18.01
C ASN A 2 28.58 9.45 19.07
N PHE A 3 28.39 8.21 18.65
CA PHE A 3 28.16 7.11 19.57
C PHE A 3 29.42 6.83 20.38
N ASP A 4 29.25 6.31 21.60
CA ASP A 4 30.38 5.90 22.43
C ASP A 4 31.16 4.76 21.77
N ASP A 5 32.48 4.75 21.98
CA ASP A 5 33.37 3.71 21.45
C ASP A 5 32.87 2.30 21.82
N GLY A 6 32.77 1.44 20.81
CA GLY A 6 32.28 0.06 20.98
C GLY A 6 30.76 -0.09 20.95
N THR A 7 30.00 0.97 20.63
CA THR A 7 28.57 0.84 20.34
C THR A 7 28.35 -0.07 19.14
N VAL A 8 27.65 -1.19 19.36
CA VAL A 8 27.25 -2.15 18.31
C VAL A 8 25.73 -2.18 18.22
N LEU A 9 25.23 -2.27 16.99
CA LEU A 9 23.82 -2.51 16.68
C LEU A 9 23.75 -3.77 15.82
N ASP A 10 23.16 -4.84 16.35
CA ASP A 10 22.99 -6.08 15.59
C ASP A 10 21.85 -5.95 14.57
N ALA A 11 21.75 -6.90 13.64
CA ALA A 11 20.68 -6.90 12.66
C ALA A 11 19.31 -6.99 13.35
N GLY A 12 18.44 -6.01 13.09
CA GLY A 12 17.11 -5.93 13.69
C GLY A 12 17.06 -5.25 15.05
N ASP A 13 18.21 -4.94 15.66
CA ASP A 13 18.26 -4.13 16.87
C ASP A 13 17.91 -2.67 16.55
N SER A 14 17.40 -1.99 17.58
CA SER A 14 17.12 -0.56 17.55
C SER A 14 17.83 0.16 18.70
N LEU A 15 18.06 1.46 18.53
CA LEU A 15 18.46 2.36 19.59
C LEU A 15 17.71 3.69 19.41
N VAL A 16 17.44 4.38 20.51
CA VAL A 16 16.82 5.71 20.49
C VAL A 16 17.88 6.76 20.79
N VAL A 17 17.99 7.77 19.92
CA VAL A 17 18.88 8.92 20.14
C VAL A 17 18.06 10.13 20.58
N THR A 18 18.39 10.70 21.74
CA THR A 18 17.68 11.86 22.31
C THR A 18 18.52 13.14 22.30
N SER A 19 17.88 14.31 22.35
CA SER A 19 18.58 15.63 22.41
C SER A 19 19.18 15.94 23.77
N PHE A 20 19.06 15.04 24.74
CA PHE A 20 19.67 15.14 26.06
C PHE A 20 20.47 13.89 26.34
N ASN A 21 21.56 13.99 27.10
CA ASN A 21 22.29 12.80 27.52
C ASN A 21 21.45 12.06 28.59
N PRO A 22 20.93 10.84 28.31
CA PRO A 22 20.08 10.10 29.25
C PRO A 22 20.82 9.63 30.50
N ASP A 23 22.14 9.44 30.43
CA ASP A 23 22.99 8.97 31.53
C ASP A 23 23.37 10.10 32.51
N SER A 24 23.14 11.35 32.11
CA SER A 24 23.41 12.49 32.99
C SER A 24 22.38 12.54 34.13
N PRO A 25 22.80 12.55 35.41
CA PRO A 25 21.88 12.69 36.55
C PRO A 25 21.04 13.96 36.52
N ALA A 26 21.48 15.00 35.80
CA ALA A 26 20.72 16.22 35.60
C ALA A 26 19.46 15.99 34.75
N ASN A 27 19.45 14.96 33.90
CA ASN A 27 18.37 14.66 32.96
C ASN A 27 17.42 13.57 33.44
N THR A 28 17.55 13.04 34.66
CA THR A 28 16.71 11.94 35.19
C THR A 28 15.20 12.26 35.09
N ARG A 29 14.78 13.49 35.38
CA ARG A 29 13.37 13.88 35.24
C ARG A 29 12.89 13.86 33.78
N ARG A 30 13.76 14.26 32.85
CA ARG A 30 13.45 14.31 31.42
C ARG A 30 13.38 12.89 30.84
N LEU A 31 14.31 12.02 31.23
CA LEU A 31 14.29 10.60 30.89
C LEU A 31 13.00 9.93 31.41
N ASN A 32 12.67 10.09 32.69
CA ASN A 32 11.44 9.51 33.26
C ASN A 32 10.17 10.05 32.59
N GLY A 33 10.14 11.33 32.23
CA GLY A 33 9.04 11.93 31.47
C GLY A 33 8.90 11.33 30.07
N PHE A 34 10.01 11.14 29.36
CA PHE A 34 10.04 10.49 28.05
C PHE A 34 9.52 9.04 28.12
N LEU A 35 10.05 8.26 29.06
CA LEU A 35 9.63 6.87 29.28
C LEU A 35 8.14 6.78 29.64
N ALA A 36 7.65 7.67 30.52
CA ALA A 36 6.25 7.69 30.91
C ALA A 36 5.32 8.12 29.76
N HIS A 37 5.74 9.09 28.95
CA HIS A 37 4.94 9.59 27.83
C HIS A 37 4.72 8.51 26.76
N TYR A 38 5.77 7.77 26.42
CA TYR A 38 5.73 6.70 25.43
C TYR A 38 5.49 5.30 26.04
N GLN A 39 5.25 5.22 27.35
CA GLN A 39 4.98 3.98 28.09
C GLN A 39 6.08 2.91 27.90
N LEU A 40 7.34 3.33 27.88
CA LEU A 40 8.50 2.49 27.59
C LEU A 40 9.09 1.85 28.85
N ASP A 41 9.49 0.58 28.77
CA ASP A 41 10.31 -0.08 29.80
C ASP A 41 11.79 0.22 29.57
N ALA A 42 12.40 0.94 30.51
CA ALA A 42 13.82 1.30 30.47
C ALA A 42 14.77 0.09 30.39
N ASN A 43 14.33 -1.12 30.77
CA ASN A 43 15.16 -2.32 30.70
C ASN A 43 15.16 -2.97 29.31
N ASN A 44 14.23 -2.59 28.43
CA ASN A 44 14.05 -3.22 27.12
C ASN A 44 14.34 -2.25 25.96
N ILE A 45 14.92 -1.09 26.25
CA ILE A 45 15.22 -0.07 25.24
C ILE A 45 16.61 0.51 25.48
N ARG A 46 17.39 0.63 24.39
CA ARG A 46 18.69 1.30 24.41
C ARG A 46 18.50 2.76 24.06
N ILE A 47 18.67 3.65 25.04
CA ILE A 47 18.55 5.10 24.85
C ILE A 47 19.94 5.72 24.99
N VAL A 48 20.38 6.43 23.97
CA VAL A 48 21.58 7.26 23.97
C VAL A 48 21.20 8.70 23.62
N GLY A 49 22.14 9.63 23.66
CA GLY A 49 21.84 10.99 23.22
C GLY A 49 22.73 12.07 23.78
N GLY A 50 22.16 13.27 23.78
CA GLY A 50 22.88 14.52 23.94
C GLY A 50 23.38 15.05 22.61
N TYR A 51 22.67 14.76 21.51
CA TYR A 51 22.92 15.45 20.26
C TYR A 51 22.63 16.94 20.45
N GLY A 52 23.50 17.79 19.89
CA GLY A 52 23.33 19.23 19.95
C GLY A 52 22.36 19.74 18.89
N GLY A 53 21.70 20.86 19.17
CA GLY A 53 20.73 21.48 18.27
C GLY A 53 19.34 20.86 18.35
N GLN A 54 18.55 21.09 17.32
CA GLN A 54 17.23 20.50 17.11
C GLN A 54 17.12 20.14 15.65
N LEU A 55 16.39 19.06 15.36
CA LEU A 55 15.96 18.76 14.01
C LEU A 55 14.91 19.80 13.59
N SER A 56 14.90 20.20 12.33
CA SER A 56 13.88 21.11 11.78
C SER A 56 12.49 20.48 11.85
N ASN A 57 11.46 21.30 12.04
CA ASN A 57 10.08 20.80 11.96
C ASN A 57 9.59 20.65 10.51
N SER A 58 10.24 21.32 9.54
CA SER A 58 9.87 21.28 8.13
C SER A 58 10.68 20.21 7.40
N ASP A 59 11.98 20.44 7.24
CA ASP A 59 12.87 19.55 6.53
C ASP A 59 14.25 19.45 7.20
N ASP A 60 14.81 18.24 7.25
CA ASP A 60 16.19 18.02 7.68
C ASP A 60 16.74 16.70 7.11
N VAL A 61 18.04 16.50 7.28
CA VAL A 61 18.74 15.28 6.86
C VAL A 61 19.29 14.55 8.08
N VAL A 62 18.91 13.29 8.21
CA VAL A 62 19.45 12.36 9.20
C VAL A 62 20.29 11.31 8.49
N ARG A 63 21.54 11.16 8.94
CA ARG A 63 22.48 10.15 8.43
C ARG A 63 22.92 9.23 9.55
N LEU A 64 22.86 7.93 9.27
CA LEU A 64 23.48 6.91 10.10
C LEU A 64 24.80 6.51 9.46
N GLU A 65 25.88 6.66 10.19
CA GLU A 65 27.22 6.34 9.73
C GLU A 65 27.84 5.23 10.58
N ALA A 66 28.58 4.34 9.95
CA ALA A 66 29.38 3.31 10.60
C ALA A 66 30.87 3.54 10.31
N PRO A 67 31.76 3.20 11.26
CA PRO A 67 33.19 3.31 11.04
C PRO A 67 33.64 2.42 9.86
N SER A 68 34.58 2.92 9.06
CA SER A 68 35.24 2.14 8.00
C SER A 68 36.72 2.52 7.86
N ASP A 69 37.51 1.66 7.20
CA ASP A 69 38.93 1.91 6.95
C ASP A 69 39.22 3.17 6.12
N ALA A 70 38.20 3.68 5.40
CA ALA A 70 38.28 4.88 4.57
C ALA A 70 37.63 6.12 5.23
N GLY A 71 37.24 6.03 6.51
CA GLY A 71 36.45 7.04 7.23
C GLY A 71 35.02 6.58 7.51
N ASP A 72 34.13 7.49 7.87
CA ASP A 72 32.74 7.15 8.16
C ASP A 72 31.98 6.74 6.88
N ARG A 73 31.34 5.58 6.91
CA ARG A 73 30.50 5.05 5.82
C ARG A 73 29.04 5.30 6.15
N VAL A 74 28.33 6.00 5.27
CA VAL A 74 26.87 6.13 5.36
C VAL A 74 26.24 4.74 5.23
N VAL A 75 25.53 4.32 6.27
CA VAL A 75 24.75 3.09 6.34
C VAL A 75 23.34 3.34 5.84
N ASP A 76 22.75 4.47 6.26
CA ASP A 76 21.43 4.91 5.83
C ASP A 76 21.36 6.43 5.87
N GLU A 77 20.50 6.99 5.03
CA GLU A 77 20.25 8.42 4.96
C GLU A 77 18.76 8.66 4.74
N THR A 78 18.24 9.66 5.43
CA THR A 78 16.85 10.09 5.32
C THR A 78 16.83 11.60 5.24
N LEU A 79 16.33 12.11 4.13
CA LEU A 79 15.77 13.46 4.06
C LEU A 79 14.32 13.35 4.50
N TYR A 80 13.77 14.28 5.26
CA TYR A 80 12.33 14.40 5.42
C TYR A 80 11.88 15.81 5.06
N ASP A 81 10.60 15.97 4.75
CA ASP A 81 9.96 17.24 4.36
C ASP A 81 8.53 17.28 4.94
N ASP A 82 7.98 18.47 5.12
CA ASP A 82 6.58 18.70 5.51
C ASP A 82 5.65 18.85 4.28
N LEU A 83 6.21 18.71 3.08
CA LEU A 83 5.50 18.71 1.81
C LEU A 83 5.48 17.34 1.12
N ALA A 84 4.45 17.13 0.30
CA ALA A 84 4.36 15.99 -0.60
C ALA A 84 5.65 15.86 -1.45
N PRO A 85 6.17 14.63 -1.67
CA PRO A 85 5.53 13.34 -1.42
C PRO A 85 5.66 12.77 0.00
N TRP A 86 6.26 13.51 0.94
CA TRP A 86 6.34 13.08 2.34
C TRP A 86 4.97 13.19 3.02
N SER A 87 4.73 12.34 4.01
CA SER A 87 3.46 12.32 4.72
C SER A 87 3.27 13.61 5.52
N THR A 88 2.34 14.46 5.07
CA THR A 88 2.04 15.74 5.72
C THR A 88 1.28 15.56 7.05
N THR A 89 0.80 14.35 7.36
CA THR A 89 0.10 14.07 8.62
C THR A 89 1.05 13.81 9.79
N ALA A 90 2.35 13.61 9.55
CA ALA A 90 3.37 13.63 10.62
C ALA A 90 3.62 15.05 11.15
N ASP A 91 3.24 16.09 10.40
CA ASP A 91 3.39 17.47 10.83
C ASP A 91 2.23 17.89 11.76
N GLY A 92 2.58 18.40 12.94
CA GLY A 92 1.66 19.08 13.86
C GLY A 92 0.60 18.24 14.60
N SER A 93 0.37 16.99 14.21
CA SER A 93 -0.69 16.12 14.77
C SER A 93 -0.22 15.22 15.93
N GLY A 94 1.09 15.05 16.10
CA GLY A 94 1.70 14.17 17.10
C GLY A 94 2.20 12.82 16.55
N ASN A 95 1.95 12.52 15.28
CA ASN A 95 2.52 11.37 14.58
C ASN A 95 4.02 11.56 14.29
N SER A 96 4.75 10.45 14.22
CA SER A 96 6.14 10.37 13.75
C SER A 96 6.20 9.78 12.36
N LEU A 97 7.19 10.19 11.56
CA LEU A 97 7.60 9.42 10.38
C LEU A 97 8.26 8.11 10.81
N GLN A 98 7.73 6.99 10.32
CA GLN A 98 8.22 5.64 10.56
C GLN A 98 8.50 4.96 9.23
N ARG A 99 9.54 4.12 9.23
CA ARG A 99 9.99 3.40 8.03
C ARG A 99 9.18 2.12 7.88
N LEU A 100 8.70 1.84 6.67
CA LEU A 100 7.91 0.62 6.37
C LEU A 100 8.69 -0.67 6.69
N ALA A 101 10.00 -0.67 6.43
CA ALA A 101 10.89 -1.77 6.75
C ALA A 101 12.30 -1.28 7.04
N GLY A 102 13.06 -2.00 7.87
CA GLY A 102 14.48 -1.71 8.14
C GLY A 102 15.41 -1.82 6.92
N THR A 103 14.91 -2.35 5.79
CA THR A 103 15.64 -2.47 4.52
C THR A 103 15.19 -1.50 3.41
N ALA A 104 14.02 -0.85 3.53
CA ALA A 104 13.45 0.02 2.49
C ALA A 104 14.24 1.32 2.31
N ASN A 105 14.50 1.85 1.12
CA ASN A 105 15.38 3.02 0.95
C ASN A 105 14.95 4.27 1.75
N GLY A 106 15.79 4.74 2.70
CA GLY A 106 15.49 5.90 3.54
C GLY A 106 15.32 7.23 2.80
N LEU A 107 15.83 7.35 1.56
CA LEU A 107 15.66 8.56 0.73
C LEU A 107 14.35 8.60 -0.05
N ALA A 108 13.62 7.48 -0.13
CA ALA A 108 12.35 7.41 -0.85
C ALA A 108 11.20 7.71 0.10
N ALA A 109 10.44 8.79 -0.15
CA ALA A 109 9.28 9.16 0.68
C ALA A 109 8.26 8.03 0.83
N SER A 110 8.07 7.20 -0.21
CA SER A 110 7.22 6.00 -0.19
C SER A 110 7.69 4.90 0.75
N SER A 111 8.91 4.98 1.29
CA SER A 111 9.42 4.06 2.32
C SER A 111 9.01 4.49 3.74
N TRP A 112 8.28 5.59 3.88
CA TRP A 112 7.89 6.20 5.14
C TRP A 112 6.38 6.41 5.22
N PHE A 113 5.86 6.36 6.44
CA PHE A 113 4.47 6.64 6.76
C PHE A 113 4.39 7.40 8.09
N ALA A 114 3.31 8.15 8.29
CA ALA A 114 3.03 8.79 9.57
C ALA A 114 2.24 7.85 10.48
N SER A 115 2.67 7.69 11.72
CA SER A 115 1.95 6.91 12.75
C SER A 115 2.32 7.35 14.16
N ASN A 116 1.54 6.91 15.16
CA ASN A 116 1.80 7.13 16.58
C ASN A 116 3.24 6.74 16.92
N PRO A 117 4.03 7.60 17.60
CA PRO A 117 5.44 7.33 17.81
C PRO A 117 5.71 6.05 18.61
N THR A 118 6.62 5.23 18.10
CA THR A 118 7.05 3.95 18.70
C THR A 118 8.57 3.92 18.97
N PRO A 119 9.14 4.83 19.79
CA PRO A 119 10.59 4.93 19.95
C PRO A 119 11.22 3.60 20.39
N GLY A 120 12.20 3.12 19.62
CA GLY A 120 12.93 1.90 19.92
C GLY A 120 12.18 0.61 19.58
N ALA A 121 10.95 0.65 19.09
CA ALA A 121 10.34 -0.51 18.47
C ALA A 121 10.99 -0.74 17.09
N SER A 122 11.23 -2.00 16.74
CA SER A 122 11.50 -2.36 15.34
C SER A 122 10.20 -2.26 14.54
N ALA A 123 10.28 -1.79 13.30
CA ALA A 123 9.14 -1.62 12.39
C ALA A 123 8.36 -2.93 12.09
N GLY A 124 8.78 -4.08 12.61
CA GLY A 124 8.12 -5.38 12.43
C GLY A 124 7.05 -5.71 13.47
N GLY A 125 6.66 -4.78 14.35
CA GLY A 125 5.68 -5.05 15.41
C GLY A 125 4.29 -4.46 15.20
N ASN A 126 4.14 -3.43 14.37
CA ASN A 126 2.84 -2.78 14.12
C ASN A 126 2.96 -1.90 12.88
N ARG A 127 2.90 -2.51 11.69
CA ARG A 127 2.70 -1.74 10.46
C ARG A 127 1.22 -1.34 10.45
N PRO A 128 0.86 -0.04 10.41
CA PRO A 128 -0.54 0.35 10.31
C PRO A 128 -1.18 -0.34 9.11
N GLY A 129 -2.35 -0.93 9.31
CA GLY A 129 -3.01 -1.75 8.30
C GLY A 129 -2.57 -3.21 8.22
N ASP A 130 -1.55 -3.67 8.94
CA ASP A 130 -1.19 -5.09 9.05
C ASP A 130 -2.00 -5.70 10.22
N PHE A 131 -3.23 -6.11 9.93
CA PHE A 131 -4.16 -6.59 10.95
C PHE A 131 -3.97 -8.08 11.24
N ASN A 132 -3.33 -8.82 10.34
CA ASN A 132 -3.06 -10.25 10.51
C ASN A 132 -1.67 -10.55 11.10
N ALA A 133 -0.81 -9.52 11.25
CA ALA A 133 0.56 -9.58 11.76
C ALA A 133 1.50 -10.47 10.94
N ASP A 134 1.29 -10.55 9.63
CA ASP A 134 2.15 -11.29 8.70
C ASP A 134 3.29 -10.45 8.09
N SER A 135 3.41 -9.19 8.53
CA SER A 135 4.39 -8.20 8.08
C SER A 135 4.15 -7.66 6.65
N LEU A 136 3.05 -8.04 6.01
CA LEU A 136 2.55 -7.44 4.79
C LEU A 136 1.32 -6.58 5.11
N VAL A 137 1.00 -5.68 4.19
CA VAL A 137 -0.30 -5.02 4.17
C VAL A 137 -0.81 -5.30 2.79
N ASP A 138 -1.80 -6.18 2.67
CA ASP A 138 -2.30 -6.68 1.40
C ASP A 138 -3.81 -6.93 1.41
N ALA A 139 -4.32 -7.64 0.40
CA ALA A 139 -5.74 -7.95 0.27
C ALA A 139 -6.33 -8.69 1.48
N ALA A 140 -5.53 -9.45 2.24
CA ALA A 140 -5.97 -10.12 3.46
C ALA A 140 -6.31 -9.11 4.57
N ASP A 141 -5.54 -8.03 4.67
CA ASP A 141 -5.80 -6.97 5.66
C ASP A 141 -6.99 -6.11 5.28
N ILE A 142 -7.13 -5.78 3.98
CA ILE A 142 -8.33 -5.11 3.46
C ILE A 142 -9.57 -5.93 3.84
N GLN A 143 -9.53 -7.26 3.66
CA GLN A 143 -10.62 -8.14 4.02
C GLN A 143 -10.93 -8.13 5.53
N LEU A 144 -9.91 -8.09 6.39
CA LEU A 144 -10.10 -8.01 7.83
C LEU A 144 -10.77 -6.70 8.24
N LEU A 145 -10.38 -5.58 7.63
CA LEU A 145 -11.01 -4.28 7.86
C LEU A 145 -12.47 -4.26 7.39
N CYS A 146 -12.75 -4.71 6.16
CA CYS A 146 -14.12 -4.81 5.66
C CYS A 146 -15.00 -5.66 6.60
N GLN A 147 -14.45 -6.76 7.14
CA GLN A 147 -15.17 -7.59 8.10
C GLN A 147 -15.52 -6.83 9.39
N GLN A 148 -14.62 -6.00 9.93
CA GLN A 148 -14.92 -5.19 11.11
C GLN A 148 -15.98 -4.14 10.83
N ILE A 149 -15.90 -3.46 9.68
CA ILE A 149 -16.87 -2.46 9.24
C ILE A 149 -18.27 -3.10 9.13
N MET A 150 -18.37 -4.26 8.47
CA MET A 150 -19.64 -4.99 8.33
C MET A 150 -20.22 -5.45 9.67
N LEU A 151 -19.37 -5.82 10.63
CA LEU A 151 -19.79 -6.22 11.98
C LEU A 151 -20.14 -5.02 12.89
N GLY A 152 -19.83 -3.79 12.48
CA GLY A 152 -19.92 -2.60 13.33
C GLY A 152 -18.98 -2.68 14.53
N GLY A 153 -17.80 -3.28 14.35
CA GLY A 153 -16.72 -3.29 15.34
C GLY A 153 -16.18 -1.87 15.56
N ASN A 154 -15.54 -1.63 16.69
CA ASN A 154 -14.85 -0.36 17.01
C ASN A 154 -13.53 -0.66 17.73
N ASP A 155 -12.85 -1.73 17.30
CA ASP A 155 -11.55 -2.04 17.83
C ASP A 155 -10.54 -1.03 17.27
N SER A 156 -9.84 -0.34 18.18
CA SER A 156 -8.87 0.70 17.86
C SER A 156 -7.73 0.24 16.96
N GLN A 157 -7.50 -1.07 16.82
CA GLN A 157 -6.50 -1.57 15.87
C GLN A 157 -6.91 -1.32 14.41
N TYR A 158 -8.21 -1.21 14.10
CA TYR A 158 -8.75 -0.99 12.76
C TYR A 158 -9.09 0.48 12.44
N ASP A 159 -9.04 1.36 13.45
CA ASP A 159 -9.15 2.82 13.32
C ASP A 159 -7.80 3.36 12.83
N VAL A 160 -7.55 3.21 11.53
CA VAL A 160 -6.27 3.57 10.89
C VAL A 160 -6.22 5.04 10.50
N ASN A 161 -7.37 5.70 10.37
CA ASN A 161 -7.43 7.13 10.09
C ASN A 161 -7.35 8.00 11.38
N GLY A 162 -7.58 7.40 12.55
CA GLY A 162 -7.46 8.03 13.87
C GLY A 162 -8.64 8.92 14.27
N ASP A 163 -9.82 8.75 13.67
CA ASP A 163 -11.01 9.57 13.94
C ASP A 163 -11.90 9.02 15.07
N GLY A 164 -11.56 7.84 15.61
CA GLY A 164 -12.26 7.20 16.72
C GLY A 164 -13.42 6.30 16.30
N GLN A 165 -13.63 6.07 15.00
CA GLN A 165 -14.62 5.15 14.45
C GLN A 165 -13.91 4.11 13.57
N VAL A 166 -14.51 2.93 13.40
CA VAL A 166 -14.06 1.94 12.41
C VAL A 166 -15.12 1.91 11.30
N ASP A 167 -14.87 2.63 10.21
CA ASP A 167 -15.83 2.77 9.11
C ASP A 167 -15.15 2.86 7.72
N LEU A 168 -15.90 3.25 6.69
CA LEU A 168 -15.38 3.33 5.32
C LEU A 168 -14.29 4.41 5.14
N ALA A 169 -14.15 5.34 6.08
CA ALA A 169 -13.04 6.30 6.08
C ALA A 169 -11.71 5.60 6.42
N ASP A 170 -11.72 4.57 7.28
CA ASP A 170 -10.55 3.71 7.52
C ASP A 170 -10.19 2.90 6.29
N HIS A 171 -11.19 2.34 5.63
CA HIS A 171 -10.98 1.61 4.39
C HIS A 171 -10.32 2.50 3.33
N SER A 172 -10.85 3.71 3.14
CA SER A 172 -10.26 4.68 2.21
C SER A 172 -8.82 5.05 2.60
N TYR A 173 -8.54 5.25 3.88
CA TYR A 173 -7.20 5.55 4.38
C TYR A 173 -6.23 4.38 4.16
N LEU A 174 -6.67 3.14 4.39
CA LEU A 174 -5.88 1.94 4.12
C LEU A 174 -5.48 1.84 2.64
N ILE A 175 -6.42 2.02 1.72
CA ILE A 175 -6.16 1.94 0.28
C ILE A 175 -5.24 3.07 -0.22
N GLU A 176 -5.61 4.32 0.09
CA GLU A 176 -4.98 5.48 -0.55
C GLU A 176 -3.72 5.94 0.18
N SER A 177 -3.68 5.84 1.51
CA SER A 177 -2.58 6.39 2.32
C SER A 177 -1.58 5.33 2.78
N ILE A 178 -2.04 4.13 3.13
CA ILE A 178 -1.16 3.05 3.64
C ILE A 178 -0.63 2.18 2.48
N LEU A 179 -1.52 1.67 1.64
CA LEU A 179 -1.16 0.86 0.46
C LEU A 179 -0.64 1.73 -0.69
N GLY A 180 -1.05 3.00 -0.74
CA GLY A 180 -0.64 3.92 -1.80
C GLY A 180 -1.18 3.54 -3.18
N THR A 181 -2.37 2.93 -3.21
CA THR A 181 -3.05 2.54 -4.45
C THR A 181 -4.43 3.20 -4.53
N THR A 182 -5.33 2.67 -5.36
CA THR A 182 -6.65 3.19 -5.64
C THR A 182 -7.68 2.06 -5.69
N PHE A 183 -8.95 2.42 -5.48
CA PHE A 183 -10.07 1.50 -5.70
C PHE A 183 -10.06 0.96 -7.12
N GLY A 184 -10.24 -0.34 -7.26
CA GLY A 184 -10.16 -1.02 -8.55
C GLY A 184 -8.88 -1.80 -8.80
N ASP A 185 -7.78 -1.48 -8.10
CA ASP A 185 -6.50 -2.18 -8.22
C ASP A 185 -6.52 -3.52 -7.44
N SER A 186 -7.14 -4.55 -8.03
CA SER A 186 -7.33 -5.85 -7.40
C SER A 186 -6.05 -6.68 -7.26
N ASN A 187 -5.00 -6.37 -8.02
CA ASN A 187 -3.71 -7.07 -7.92
C ASN A 187 -2.68 -6.31 -7.04
N LEU A 188 -3.03 -5.10 -6.57
CA LEU A 188 -2.21 -4.23 -5.74
C LEU A 188 -0.87 -3.84 -6.39
N ASP A 189 -0.84 -3.69 -7.71
CA ASP A 189 0.35 -3.24 -8.45
C ASP A 189 0.51 -1.70 -8.51
N GLY A 190 -0.43 -0.98 -7.91
CA GLY A 190 -0.50 0.48 -7.84
C GLY A 190 -1.25 1.12 -8.99
N VAL A 191 -1.80 0.35 -9.93
CA VAL A 191 -2.42 0.87 -11.16
C VAL A 191 -3.74 0.15 -11.48
N PHE A 192 -4.87 0.80 -11.23
CA PHE A 192 -6.16 0.30 -11.71
C PHE A 192 -6.26 0.33 -13.25
N ASN A 193 -6.22 -0.85 -13.88
CA ASN A 193 -6.25 -1.00 -15.33
C ASN A 193 -7.02 -2.26 -15.80
N SER A 194 -6.90 -2.62 -17.08
CA SER A 194 -7.59 -3.78 -17.64
C SER A 194 -7.17 -5.12 -16.99
N SER A 195 -5.97 -5.20 -16.43
CA SER A 195 -5.46 -6.41 -15.78
C SER A 195 -6.26 -6.73 -14.52
N ASP A 196 -6.64 -5.70 -13.74
CA ASP A 196 -7.49 -5.85 -12.56
C ASP A 196 -8.90 -6.31 -12.92
N LEU A 197 -9.49 -5.67 -13.93
CA LEU A 197 -10.80 -6.06 -14.43
C LEU A 197 -10.81 -7.51 -14.92
N VAL A 198 -9.77 -7.92 -15.65
CA VAL A 198 -9.62 -9.32 -16.07
C VAL A 198 -9.48 -10.25 -14.86
N LEU A 199 -8.74 -9.85 -13.82
CA LEU A 199 -8.56 -10.63 -12.60
C LEU A 199 -9.90 -10.88 -11.87
N VAL A 200 -10.70 -9.84 -11.62
CA VAL A 200 -11.98 -9.98 -10.90
C VAL A 200 -13.02 -10.75 -11.72
N PHE A 201 -13.08 -10.54 -13.04
CA PHE A 201 -14.01 -11.30 -13.90
C PHE A 201 -13.60 -12.77 -14.09
N GLN A 202 -12.32 -13.11 -13.94
CA GLN A 202 -11.89 -14.51 -13.87
C GLN A 202 -12.39 -15.21 -12.60
N GLY A 203 -12.59 -14.46 -11.50
CA GLY A 203 -13.18 -14.97 -10.27
C GLY A 203 -14.65 -15.39 -10.43
N GLY A 204 -15.38 -14.75 -11.36
CA GLY A 204 -16.75 -15.13 -11.71
C GLY A 204 -17.80 -14.78 -10.65
N GLN A 205 -17.51 -13.82 -9.76
CA GLN A 205 -18.37 -13.43 -8.64
C GLN A 205 -19.27 -12.21 -8.94
N TYR A 206 -19.15 -11.61 -10.12
CA TYR A 206 -19.96 -10.45 -10.50
C TYR A 206 -21.45 -10.82 -10.56
N GLU A 207 -22.25 -10.23 -9.67
CA GLU A 207 -23.72 -10.44 -9.59
C GLU A 207 -24.12 -11.93 -9.62
N ASP A 208 -23.33 -12.79 -8.96
CA ASP A 208 -23.53 -14.25 -9.00
C ASP A 208 -24.64 -14.75 -8.05
N ASN A 209 -25.18 -13.86 -7.19
CA ASN A 209 -26.16 -14.12 -6.14
C ASN A 209 -25.66 -15.03 -5.00
N VAL A 210 -24.36 -15.13 -4.79
CA VAL A 210 -23.75 -15.89 -3.70
C VAL A 210 -23.25 -14.93 -2.63
N VAL A 211 -24.02 -14.85 -1.54
CA VAL A 211 -23.79 -13.85 -0.51
C VAL A 211 -22.43 -14.02 0.19
N GLY A 212 -21.65 -12.93 0.27
CA GLY A 212 -20.44 -12.80 1.08
C GLY A 212 -19.25 -13.63 0.57
N ASN A 213 -19.21 -13.93 -0.73
CA ASN A 213 -18.12 -14.71 -1.33
C ASN A 213 -17.01 -13.83 -1.94
N SER A 214 -17.19 -12.50 -1.94
CA SER A 214 -16.27 -11.56 -2.57
C SER A 214 -15.30 -10.93 -1.58
N ASN A 215 -14.13 -10.56 -2.09
CA ASN A 215 -13.07 -9.83 -1.40
C ASN A 215 -12.41 -8.86 -2.38
N TRP A 216 -11.41 -8.09 -1.91
CA TRP A 216 -10.69 -7.12 -2.74
C TRP A 216 -10.19 -7.67 -4.10
N SER A 217 -9.55 -8.84 -4.09
CA SER A 217 -8.99 -9.45 -5.30
C SER A 217 -10.04 -10.08 -6.22
N THR A 218 -11.28 -10.25 -5.74
CA THR A 218 -12.39 -10.76 -6.54
C THR A 218 -13.47 -9.70 -6.85
N GLY A 219 -13.29 -8.46 -6.38
CA GLY A 219 -14.02 -7.28 -6.82
C GLY A 219 -14.87 -6.56 -5.77
N ASP A 220 -14.85 -6.98 -4.50
CA ASP A 220 -15.45 -6.21 -3.40
C ASP A 220 -14.54 -5.02 -3.05
N TRP A 221 -14.81 -3.89 -3.67
CA TRP A 221 -14.03 -2.65 -3.50
C TRP A 221 -14.74 -1.64 -2.59
N ASN A 222 -15.99 -1.90 -2.21
CA ASN A 222 -16.76 -1.02 -1.33
C ASN A 222 -16.98 -1.59 0.09
N CYS A 223 -16.43 -2.78 0.39
CA CYS A 223 -16.57 -3.53 1.64
C CYS A 223 -18.00 -3.98 1.97
N ASP A 224 -18.83 -4.29 0.97
CA ASP A 224 -20.20 -4.81 1.18
C ASP A 224 -20.30 -6.34 1.10
N GLY A 225 -19.20 -7.02 0.77
CA GLY A 225 -19.10 -8.48 0.67
C GLY A 225 -19.50 -9.07 -0.68
N GLU A 226 -19.87 -8.23 -1.66
CA GLU A 226 -20.34 -8.65 -2.98
C GLU A 226 -19.54 -7.95 -4.09
N PHE A 227 -19.16 -8.66 -5.15
CA PHE A 227 -18.72 -8.00 -6.37
C PHE A 227 -19.94 -7.62 -7.22
N SER A 228 -20.27 -6.33 -7.22
CA SER A 228 -21.48 -5.81 -7.86
C SER A 228 -21.21 -4.60 -8.75
N ARG A 229 -22.28 -4.08 -9.37
CA ARG A 229 -22.23 -2.76 -10.03
C ARG A 229 -21.76 -1.65 -9.08
N ALA A 230 -22.06 -1.74 -7.78
CA ALA A 230 -21.70 -0.70 -6.83
C ALA A 230 -20.17 -0.57 -6.70
N ASP A 231 -19.45 -1.68 -6.76
CA ASP A 231 -17.98 -1.74 -6.72
C ASP A 231 -17.36 -1.13 -7.96
N LEU A 232 -17.85 -1.52 -9.14
CA LEU A 232 -17.41 -0.89 -10.39
C LEU A 232 -17.63 0.62 -10.34
N VAL A 233 -18.78 1.07 -9.84
CA VAL A 233 -19.06 2.50 -9.66
C VAL A 233 -18.07 3.13 -8.67
N ALA A 234 -17.78 2.50 -7.54
CA ALA A 234 -16.81 3.01 -6.56
C ALA A 234 -15.40 3.16 -7.17
N ALA A 235 -14.90 2.14 -7.86
CA ALA A 235 -13.59 2.19 -8.51
C ALA A 235 -13.51 3.23 -9.63
N PHE A 236 -14.53 3.35 -10.49
CA PHE A 236 -14.54 4.36 -11.54
C PHE A 236 -14.77 5.78 -11.00
N GLN A 237 -15.48 5.94 -9.87
CA GLN A 237 -15.64 7.24 -9.21
C GLN A 237 -14.36 7.73 -8.55
N ALA A 238 -13.49 6.83 -8.09
CA ALA A 238 -12.14 7.18 -7.64
C ALA A 238 -11.29 7.80 -8.77
N GLY A 239 -11.66 7.55 -10.04
CA GLY A 239 -11.14 8.30 -11.20
C GLY A 239 -9.72 7.90 -11.63
N ALA A 240 -9.22 6.76 -11.14
CA ALA A 240 -7.84 6.34 -11.33
C ALA A 240 -7.63 5.31 -12.45
N TYR A 241 -8.68 4.97 -13.21
CA TYR A 241 -8.56 3.98 -14.28
C TYR A 241 -7.56 4.43 -15.37
N ALA A 242 -6.44 3.72 -15.46
CA ALA A 242 -5.43 3.91 -16.47
C ALA A 242 -5.67 2.93 -17.62
N ALA A 243 -6.29 3.43 -18.69
CA ALA A 243 -6.21 2.72 -19.98
C ALA A 243 -4.72 2.63 -20.35
N SER A 244 -4.21 1.40 -20.49
CA SER A 244 -2.78 1.10 -20.75
C SER A 244 -2.08 2.20 -21.52
N ALA A 245 -0.96 2.69 -20.98
CA ALA A 245 -0.12 3.70 -21.61
C ALA A 245 0.06 3.37 -23.10
N THR A 246 -0.26 4.32 -23.97
CA THR A 246 0.21 4.30 -25.35
C THR A 246 1.71 4.04 -25.33
N ALA A 247 2.16 3.03 -26.08
CA ALA A 247 3.57 2.68 -26.21
C ALA A 247 4.41 3.93 -26.52
N GLY A 248 5.09 4.43 -25.49
CA GLY A 248 5.78 5.71 -25.52
C GLY A 248 7.03 5.66 -24.67
N ASN A 249 8.06 4.98 -25.18
CA ASN A 249 9.49 5.12 -24.87
C ASN A 249 9.88 5.41 -23.41
N VAL A 250 10.17 4.36 -22.63
CA VAL A 250 11.34 4.34 -21.73
C VAL A 250 11.93 2.94 -21.72
N ALA A 251 13.22 2.86 -22.04
CA ALA A 251 14.00 1.64 -22.02
C ALA A 251 14.43 1.33 -20.57
N ASP A 252 14.18 0.10 -20.11
CA ASP A 252 14.89 -0.50 -18.97
C ASP A 252 15.27 -1.96 -19.31
N PRO A 253 16.57 -2.34 -19.30
CA PRO A 253 17.06 -3.60 -19.86
C PRO A 253 17.18 -4.74 -18.85
N LEU A 254 16.16 -5.03 -18.03
CA LEU A 254 16.20 -6.20 -17.12
C LEU A 254 15.00 -7.15 -17.18
N ALA A 255 14.04 -6.94 -18.08
CA ALA A 255 12.98 -7.92 -18.37
C ALA A 255 13.45 -8.99 -19.39
N SER A 256 14.55 -9.67 -19.11
CA SER A 256 15.00 -10.81 -19.93
C SER A 256 15.52 -11.94 -19.06
N THR A 257 14.83 -13.08 -19.20
CA THR A 257 15.21 -14.43 -18.75
C THR A 257 14.92 -14.79 -17.29
N MET A 258 13.65 -15.14 -17.02
CA MET A 258 13.14 -16.20 -16.13
C MET A 258 11.61 -15.98 -16.06
N ASP A 259 10.68 -16.88 -16.34
CA ASP A 259 10.68 -18.31 -16.64
C ASP A 259 9.30 -18.62 -17.28
N LEU A 260 9.26 -18.83 -18.60
CA LEU A 260 8.03 -19.04 -19.38
C LEU A 260 7.58 -20.52 -19.42
N GLN A 261 8.03 -21.36 -18.47
CA GLN A 261 7.75 -22.80 -18.50
C GLN A 261 6.85 -23.34 -17.37
N ALA A 262 6.36 -22.50 -16.46
CA ALA A 262 5.49 -22.96 -15.37
C ALA A 262 4.08 -22.35 -15.47
N ILE A 263 3.26 -22.81 -16.41
CA ILE A 263 1.80 -23.09 -16.30
C ILE A 263 1.46 -23.91 -17.57
N ALA A 264 1.97 -25.13 -17.60
CA ALA A 264 1.61 -26.15 -18.57
C ALA A 264 1.18 -27.42 -17.82
N ALA A 265 0.19 -27.30 -16.93
CA ALA A 265 -0.55 -28.44 -16.38
C ALA A 265 -1.72 -27.98 -15.50
N ALA A 266 -2.87 -27.68 -16.10
CA ALA A 266 -4.19 -27.79 -15.45
C ALA A 266 -5.28 -27.90 -16.53
N ASP A 267 -5.60 -29.15 -16.87
CA ASP A 267 -6.86 -29.73 -17.37
C ASP A 267 -7.72 -29.02 -18.44
N VAL A 268 -7.42 -29.35 -19.70
CA VAL A 268 -8.32 -29.86 -20.77
C VAL A 268 -9.84 -29.64 -20.67
N ASN A 269 -10.34 -28.55 -21.26
CA ASN A 269 -11.41 -28.58 -22.29
C ASN A 269 -11.75 -27.15 -22.74
N GLN A 270 -11.32 -26.73 -23.95
CA GLN A 270 -12.06 -25.88 -24.91
C GLN A 270 -11.18 -25.62 -26.18
N PRO A 271 -11.02 -26.59 -27.11
CA PRO A 271 -10.19 -26.40 -28.31
C PRO A 271 -10.75 -25.45 -29.38
N MET A 272 -11.98 -24.96 -29.22
CA MET A 272 -12.72 -24.27 -30.30
C MET A 272 -12.57 -22.74 -30.31
N LEU A 273 -12.32 -22.08 -29.16
CA LEU A 273 -12.15 -20.61 -29.12
C LEU A 273 -10.79 -20.18 -29.67
N ILE A 274 -9.70 -20.83 -29.26
CA ILE A 274 -8.33 -20.41 -29.60
C ILE A 274 -8.06 -20.49 -31.12
N GLN A 275 -8.67 -21.46 -31.82
CA GLN A 275 -8.54 -21.55 -33.29
C GLN A 275 -9.38 -20.50 -34.04
N GLN A 276 -10.52 -20.06 -33.49
CA GLN A 276 -11.34 -19.00 -34.08
C GLN A 276 -10.63 -17.63 -34.01
N TYR A 277 -9.89 -17.35 -32.93
CA TYR A 277 -9.14 -16.11 -32.78
C TYR A 277 -7.85 -16.08 -33.61
N ARG A 278 -7.13 -17.21 -33.75
CA ARG A 278 -5.93 -17.29 -34.61
C ARG A 278 -6.21 -17.06 -36.09
N LYS A 279 -7.37 -17.46 -36.61
CA LYS A 279 -7.72 -17.30 -38.05
C LYS A 279 -8.11 -15.88 -38.46
N LYS A 280 -8.43 -15.00 -37.50
CA LYS A 280 -8.86 -13.62 -37.78
C LYS A 280 -7.73 -12.59 -37.73
N LEU A 281 -6.59 -12.92 -37.12
CA LEU A 281 -5.39 -12.07 -37.09
C LEU A 281 -4.59 -12.07 -38.41
N ASP A 282 -4.80 -13.05 -39.31
CA ASP A 282 -4.03 -13.19 -40.56
C ASP A 282 -4.61 -12.40 -41.77
N ARG A 283 -5.63 -11.53 -41.60
CA ARG A 283 -6.31 -10.87 -42.74
C ARG A 283 -6.56 -9.36 -42.68
N GLY A 284 -6.06 -8.61 -41.71
CA GLY A 284 -6.18 -7.14 -41.72
C GLY A 284 -5.60 -6.48 -40.47
N SER A 285 -5.07 -5.27 -40.61
CA SER A 285 -4.39 -4.55 -39.53
C SER A 285 -5.31 -4.25 -38.35
N ALA A 286 -4.74 -4.28 -37.13
CA ALA A 286 -5.42 -4.08 -35.86
C ALA A 286 -6.34 -2.84 -35.82
N ASP A 287 -5.96 -1.78 -36.54
CA ASP A 287 -6.70 -0.51 -36.55
C ASP A 287 -8.09 -0.60 -37.22
N GLN A 288 -8.29 -1.45 -38.23
CA GLN A 288 -9.63 -1.61 -38.84
C GLN A 288 -10.56 -2.51 -38.00
N VAL A 289 -10.00 -3.35 -37.14
CA VAL A 289 -10.76 -4.24 -36.25
C VAL A 289 -11.23 -3.48 -35.01
N VAL A 290 -10.45 -2.51 -34.53
CA VAL A 290 -10.83 -1.62 -33.42
C VAL A 290 -11.96 -0.68 -33.84
N ASP A 291 -11.89 -0.06 -35.02
CA ASP A 291 -12.99 0.80 -35.52
C ASP A 291 -14.29 0.02 -35.78
N GLU A 292 -14.24 -1.21 -36.30
CA GLU A 292 -15.43 -2.07 -36.47
C GLU A 292 -15.95 -2.63 -35.12
N LEU A 293 -15.09 -2.83 -34.12
CA LEU A 293 -15.48 -3.23 -32.77
C LEU A 293 -16.10 -2.06 -31.98
N GLU A 294 -15.57 -0.85 -32.13
CA GLU A 294 -16.14 0.37 -31.53
C GLU A 294 -17.52 0.67 -32.15
N HIS A 295 -17.67 0.58 -33.49
CA HIS A 295 -19.00 0.68 -34.13
C HIS A 295 -19.95 -0.47 -33.76
N SER A 296 -19.45 -1.69 -33.50
CA SER A 296 -20.27 -2.83 -33.08
C SER A 296 -20.64 -2.79 -31.60
N VAL A 297 -19.86 -2.11 -30.75
CA VAL A 297 -20.14 -1.94 -29.32
C VAL A 297 -21.11 -0.77 -29.12
N GLU A 298 -20.97 0.34 -29.87
CA GLU A 298 -21.93 1.45 -29.85
C GLU A 298 -23.32 1.04 -30.41
N MET A 299 -23.38 0.24 -31.47
CA MET A 299 -24.66 -0.25 -32.01
C MET A 299 -25.36 -1.28 -31.09
N LYS A 300 -24.61 -2.05 -30.28
CA LYS A 300 -25.20 -3.03 -29.35
C LYS A 300 -25.54 -2.46 -27.97
N GLN A 301 -24.92 -1.35 -27.56
CA GLN A 301 -25.30 -0.65 -26.34
C GLN A 301 -26.64 0.09 -26.48
N HIS A 302 -27.03 0.53 -27.68
CA HIS A 302 -28.39 1.06 -27.90
C HIS A 302 -29.46 -0.05 -27.98
N GLU A 303 -29.18 -1.19 -28.61
CA GLU A 303 -30.17 -2.28 -28.75
C GLU A 303 -30.44 -3.05 -27.45
N VAL A 304 -29.47 -3.20 -26.55
CA VAL A 304 -29.69 -3.89 -25.27
C VAL A 304 -30.42 -3.01 -24.26
N VAL A 305 -30.17 -1.69 -24.24
CA VAL A 305 -30.89 -0.75 -23.37
C VAL A 305 -32.34 -0.55 -23.85
N ASP A 306 -32.59 -0.45 -25.16
CA ASP A 306 -33.97 -0.31 -25.68
C ASP A 306 -34.78 -1.63 -25.66
N SER A 307 -34.13 -2.80 -25.72
CA SER A 307 -34.83 -4.11 -25.63
C SER A 307 -35.26 -4.49 -24.20
N VAL A 308 -34.61 -3.94 -23.17
CA VAL A 308 -34.93 -4.24 -21.76
C VAL A 308 -35.94 -3.24 -21.15
N PHE A 309 -36.01 -1.99 -21.66
CA PHE A 309 -36.90 -0.96 -21.11
C PHE A 309 -38.07 -0.53 -22.02
N GLY A 310 -38.25 -1.12 -23.21
CA GLY A 310 -39.25 -0.71 -24.21
C GLY A 310 -40.69 -1.25 -24.07
N ASN A 311 -41.03 -2.13 -23.12
CA ASN A 311 -42.39 -2.68 -22.97
C ASN A 311 -42.94 -2.55 -21.54
N TRP A 312 -43.32 -1.32 -21.18
CA TRP A 312 -44.30 -1.06 -20.13
C TRP A 312 -45.35 -0.04 -20.64
N TYR A 313 -46.38 -0.57 -21.31
CA TYR A 313 -47.77 -0.09 -21.33
C TYR A 313 -48.71 -1.29 -21.47
#